data_AF-A0AA40DR73-F1
#
_entry.id   AF-A0AA40DR73-F1
#
_cell.length_a   1.000
_cell.length_b   1.000
_cell.length_c   1.000
_cell.angle_alpha   90.00
_cell.angle_beta   90.00
_cell.angle_gamma   90.00
#
_symmetry.space_group_name_H-M   'P 1'
#
loop_
_entity.id
_entity.type
_entity.pdbx_description
1 polymer ?
#
loop_
_entity_poly.entity_id
_entity_poly.type
_entity_poly.pdbx_seq_one_letter_code
_entity_poly.pdbx_strand_id
1 'polypeptide(L)' 'RLVGEFAASRRLRMPISFNPEDRIVVHPYIEDTLLDLMRTGADFPPAELKKVLQYVGEAIQEFHTKGWLHLGML' A
#
# COMPACT_ATOMS: atom_id res chain seq x y z
N ARG A 1 -0.81 9.87 -14.64
CA ARG A 1 0.65 9.75 -14.38
C ARG A 1 0.96 8.59 -13.46
N LEU A 2 0.54 8.61 -12.19
CA LEU A 2 0.81 7.54 -11.21
C LEU A 2 0.25 6.16 -11.63
N VAL A 3 -1.00 6.10 -12.10
CA VAL A 3 -1.60 4.84 -12.61
C VAL A 3 -0.82 4.24 -13.78
N GLY A 4 -0.31 5.06 -14.70
CA GLY A 4 0.47 4.59 -15.84
C GLY A 4 1.88 4.15 -15.44
N GLU A 5 2.55 4.90 -14.57
CA GLU A 5 3.92 4.59 -14.11
C GLU A 5 3.98 3.31 -13.25
N PHE A 6 2.89 2.97 -12.57
CA PHE A 6 2.81 1.83 -11.65
C PHE A 6 1.76 0.77 -12.07
N ALA A 7 1.28 0.81 -13.31
CA ALA A 7 0.27 -0.15 -13.82
C ALA A 7 0.72 -1.62 -13.67
N ALA A 8 2.02 -1.88 -13.76
CA ALA A 8 2.60 -3.21 -13.61
C ALA A 8 2.97 -3.57 -12.16
N SER A 9 2.81 -2.63 -11.22
CA SER A 9 3.14 -2.87 -9.82
C SER A 9 2.18 -3.88 -9.22
N ARG A 10 2.73 -4.93 -8.61
CA ARG A 10 1.95 -5.91 -7.84
C ARG A 10 1.89 -5.57 -6.35
N ARG A 11 2.60 -4.51 -5.93
CA ARG A 11 2.83 -4.17 -4.52
C ARG A 11 2.08 -2.92 -4.08
N LEU A 12 1.69 -2.07 -5.02
CA LEU A 12 0.99 -0.82 -4.74
C LEU A 12 -0.52 -0.95 -4.89
N ARG A 13 -1.26 -0.35 -3.96
CA ARG A 13 -2.71 -0.25 -4.03
C ARG A 13 -3.12 0.78 -5.06
N MET A 14 -3.34 0.33 -6.29
CA MET A 14 -3.74 1.19 -7.40
C MET A 14 -5.22 1.60 -7.29
N PRO A 15 -5.58 2.84 -7.64
CA PRO A 15 -6.97 3.25 -7.78
C PRO A 15 -7.70 2.37 -8.82
N ILE A 16 -8.95 2.02 -8.52
CA ILE A 16 -9.84 1.29 -9.45
C ILE A 16 -10.84 2.22 -10.15
N SER A 17 -11.04 3.44 -9.62
CA SER A 17 -11.88 4.45 -10.24
C SER A 17 -11.47 5.86 -9.78
N PHE A 18 -11.82 6.86 -10.58
CA PHE A 18 -11.64 8.26 -10.28
C PHE A 18 -12.85 9.04 -10.78
N ASN A 19 -13.53 9.76 -9.89
CA ASN A 19 -14.57 10.71 -10.23
C ASN A 19 -13.94 12.13 -10.29
N PRO A 20 -13.81 12.73 -11.47
CA PRO A 20 -13.16 14.03 -11.63
C PRO A 20 -13.99 15.20 -11.09
N GLU A 21 -15.32 15.12 -11.14
CA GLU A 21 -16.21 16.20 -10.71
C GLU A 21 -16.10 16.44 -9.21
N ASP A 22 -16.16 15.35 -8.44
CA ASP A 22 -16.07 15.39 -6.98
C ASP A 22 -14.63 15.24 -6.46
N ARG A 23 -13.65 15.05 -7.37
CA ARG A 23 -12.25 14.75 -7.08
C ARG A 23 -12.06 13.53 -6.15
N ILE A 24 -12.90 12.52 -6.31
CA ILE A 24 -12.88 11.29 -5.50
C ILE A 24 -12.02 10.22 -6.18
N VAL A 25 -11.06 9.66 -5.44
CA VAL A 25 -10.26 8.51 -5.87
C VAL A 25 -10.74 7.27 -5.13
N VAL A 26 -11.08 6.20 -5.86
CA VAL A 26 -11.58 4.94 -5.29
C VAL A 26 -10.48 3.89 -5.36
N HIS A 27 -10.23 3.21 -4.24
CA HIS A 27 -9.28 2.11 -4.12
C HIS A 27 -9.96 0.80 -3.72
N PRO A 28 -9.38 -0.38 -4.00
CA PRO A 28 -9.89 -1.66 -3.52
C PRO A 28 -10.06 -1.64 -2.00
N TYR A 29 -11.22 -2.03 -1.48
CA TYR A 29 -11.46 -2.06 -0.04
C TYR A 29 -10.64 -3.17 0.63
N ILE A 30 -10.04 -2.86 1.78
CA ILE A 30 -9.32 -3.81 2.64
C ILE A 30 -9.93 -3.60 4.02
N GLU A 31 -10.38 -4.69 4.64
CA GLU A 31 -11.11 -4.67 5.91
C GLU A 31 -10.22 -4.19 7.06
N ASP A 32 -8.99 -4.70 7.12
CA ASP A 32 -8.05 -4.39 8.20
C ASP A 32 -6.90 -3.49 7.76
N THR A 33 -6.36 -2.71 8.70
CA THR A 33 -5.04 -2.07 8.56
C THR A 33 -3.97 -2.86 9.30
N LEU A 34 -2.71 -2.72 8.89
CA LEU A 34 -1.59 -3.32 9.65
C LEU A 34 -1.60 -2.86 11.11
N LEU A 35 -1.94 -1.59 11.35
CA LEU A 35 -2.04 -1.04 12.70
C LEU A 35 -3.15 -1.72 13.52
N ASP A 36 -4.32 -1.97 12.91
CA ASP A 36 -5.42 -2.65 13.57
C ASP A 36 -5.09 -4.12 13.86
N LEU A 37 -4.43 -4.82 12.93
CA LEU A 37 -3.94 -6.18 13.13
C LEU A 37 -2.94 -6.27 14.28
N MET A 38 -2.06 -5.27 14.44
CA MET A 38 -1.11 -5.22 15.56
C MET A 38 -1.78 -4.86 16.90
N ARG A 39 -2.83 -4.04 16.88
CA ARG A 39 -3.53 -3.55 18.08
C ARG A 39 -4.53 -4.54 18.65
N THR A 40 -5.16 -5.37 17.81
CA THR A 40 -6.17 -6.35 18.24
C THR A 40 -5.60 -7.48 19.10
N GLY A 41 -4.27 -7.49 19.34
CA GLY A 41 -3.62 -8.54 20.12
C GLY A 41 -3.73 -9.91 19.48
N ALA A 42 -4.07 -9.96 18.18
CA ALA A 42 -3.92 -11.16 17.40
C ALA A 42 -2.46 -11.61 17.53
N ASP A 43 -2.24 -12.86 17.94
CA ASP A 43 -0.95 -13.53 17.84
C ASP A 43 -0.60 -13.65 16.35
N PHE A 44 -0.20 -12.53 15.75
CA PHE A 44 0.20 -12.47 14.38
C PHE A 44 1.50 -13.27 14.29
N PRO A 45 1.53 -14.40 13.57
CA PRO A 45 2.70 -15.26 13.60
C PRO A 45 3.93 -14.42 13.18
N PRO A 46 5.05 -14.47 13.92
CA PRO A 46 6.22 -13.64 13.60
C PRO A 46 6.70 -13.77 12.16
N ALA A 47 6.51 -14.95 11.56
CA ALA A 47 6.79 -15.20 10.15
C ALA A 47 5.90 -14.39 9.20
N GLU A 48 4.61 -14.26 9.49
CA GLU A 48 3.68 -13.48 8.68
C GLU A 48 3.96 -11.98 8.82
N LEU A 49 4.26 -11.49 10.04
CA LEU A 49 4.66 -10.10 10.25
C LEU A 49 5.92 -9.76 9.44
N LYS A 50 6.91 -10.66 9.44
CA LYS A 50 8.13 -10.49 8.63
C LYS A 50 7.83 -10.40 7.14
N LYS A 51 6.90 -11.20 6.61
CA LYS A 51 6.47 -11.11 5.21
C LYS A 51 5.81 -9.77 4.91
N VAL A 52 4.93 -9.29 5.78
CA VAL A 52 4.29 -7.97 5.61
C VAL A 52 5.34 -6.86 5.54
N LEU A 53 6.28 -6.83 6.49
CA LEU A 53 7.36 -5.83 6.50
C LEU A 53 8.25 -5.93 5.25
N GLN A 54 8.52 -7.14 4.76
CA GLN A 54 9.23 -7.34 3.51
C GLN A 54 8.47 -6.73 2.32
N TYR A 55 7.18 -7.03 2.16
CA TYR A 55 6.37 -6.47 1.07
C TYR A 55 6.30 -4.94 1.12
N VAL A 56 6.18 -4.36 2.31
CA VAL A 56 6.21 -2.90 2.51
C VAL A 56 7.57 -2.32 2.06
N GLY A 57 8.67 -2.94 2.48
CA GLY A 57 10.02 -2.51 2.07
C GLY A 57 10.23 -2.59 0.56
N GLU A 58 9.77 -3.66 -0.08
CA GLU A 58 9.84 -3.80 -1.53
C GLU A 58 8.99 -2.76 -2.28
N ALA A 59 7.80 -2.42 -1.77
CA ALA A 59 6.95 -1.38 -2.32
C ALA A 59 7.61 0.02 -2.24
N ILE A 60 8.23 0.34 -1.09
CA ILE A 60 8.98 1.58 -0.89
C ILE A 60 10.18 1.64 -1.83
N GLN A 61 10.92 0.54 -1.95
CA GLN A 61 12.03 0.44 -2.88
C GLN A 61 11.58 0.69 -4.32
N GLU A 62 10.43 0.15 -4.73
CA GLU A 62 9.85 0.38 -6.05
C GLU A 62 9.54 1.87 -6.28
N PHE A 63 8.97 2.58 -5.31
CA PHE A 63 8.81 4.04 -5.37
C PHE A 63 10.15 4.74 -5.60
N HIS A 64 11.16 4.42 -4.80
CA HIS A 64 12.48 5.04 -4.88
C HIS A 64 13.15 4.81 -6.24
N THR A 65 13.03 3.61 -6.82
CA THR A 65 13.59 3.33 -8.16
C THR A 65 12.98 4.17 -9.28
N LYS A 66 11.77 4.70 -9.07
CA LYS A 66 11.05 5.56 -10.01
C LYS A 66 11.17 7.05 -9.66
N GLY A 67 12.03 7.41 -8.69
CA GLY A 67 12.26 8.80 -8.28
C GLY A 67 11.15 9.38 -7.40
N TRP A 68 10.27 8.54 -6.86
CA TRP A 68 9.21 8.96 -5.94
C TRP A 68 9.69 8.85 -4.49
N LEU A 69 9.27 9.79 -3.65
CA LEU A 69 9.51 9.79 -2.21
C LEU A 69 8.22 9.44 -1.47
N HIS A 70 8.34 8.55 -0.49
CA HIS A 70 7.25 8.24 0.43
C HIS A 70 7.37 9.14 1.67
N LEU A 71 6.45 10.11 1.83
CA LEU A 71 6.56 11.17 2.86
C LEU A 71 5.77 10.90 4.14
N GLY A 72 4.99 9.81 4.21
CA GLY A 72 4.25 9.45 5.41
C GLY A 72 4.33 7.95 5.64
N MET A 73 4.80 7.53 6.81
CA MET A 73 4.72 6.14 7.28
C MET A 73 3.83 6.15 8.52
N LEU A 74 2.63 5.55 8.41
CA LEU A 74 1.68 5.09 9.45
C LEU A 74 0.24 5.28 8.97
#